data_AF-A0A453C6D6-F1
#
_entry.id   AF-A0A453C6D6-F1
#
_cell.length_a   1.000
_cell.length_b   1.000
_cell.length_c   1.000
_cell.angle_alpha   90.00
_cell.angle_beta   90.00
_cell.angle_gamma   90.00
#
_symmetry.space_group_name_H-M   'P 1'
#
loop_
_entity.id
_entity.type
_entity.pdbx_description
1 polymer ?
#
loop_
_entity_poly.entity_id
_entity_poly.type
_entity_poly.pdbx_seq_one_letter_code
_entity_poly.pdbx_strand_id
1 'polypeptide(L)'
;QARERISSTVKGIIEERRKADCCKRDDFLNVLLSTDELSDEEKVSFVLDSLLGGYETTSLMISMVVYFLGQSAQDLDLVKVHTIPDQA
;
A
#
# COMPACT_ATOMS: atom_id res chain seq x y z
N GLN A 1 -6.76 -16.90 -11.22
CA GLN A 1 -7.23 -17.23 -9.86
C GLN A 1 -6.89 -16.16 -8.81
N ALA A 2 -5.63 -15.93 -8.41
CA ALA A 2 -5.32 -14.94 -7.34
C ALA A 2 -5.61 -13.48 -7.75
N ARG A 3 -5.15 -13.07 -8.95
CA ARG A 3 -5.41 -11.73 -9.49
C ARG A 3 -6.90 -11.41 -9.63
N GLU A 4 -7.70 -12.38 -10.07
CA GLU A 4 -9.16 -12.22 -10.18
C GLU A 4 -9.83 -12.05 -8.80
N ARG A 5 -9.38 -12.81 -7.79
CA ARG A 5 -9.88 -12.66 -6.42
C ARG A 5 -9.56 -11.28 -5.85
N ILE A 6 -8.34 -10.80 -6.04
CA ILE A 6 -7.91 -9.47 -5.59
C ILE A 6 -8.69 -8.40 -6.37
N SER A 7 -8.85 -8.56 -7.67
CA SER A 7 -9.65 -7.65 -8.51
C SER A 7 -11.11 -7.57 -8.06
N SER A 8 -11.75 -8.71 -7.79
CA SER A 8 -13.11 -8.76 -7.24
C SER A 8 -13.21 -8.04 -5.89
N THR A 9 -12.21 -8.22 -5.03
CA THR A 9 -12.14 -7.53 -3.73
C THR A 9 -12.02 -6.01 -3.91
N VAL A 10 -11.13 -5.54 -4.81
CA VAL A 10 -10.95 -4.12 -5.10
C VAL A 10 -12.22 -3.50 -5.68
N LYS A 11 -12.91 -4.20 -6.59
CA LYS A 11 -14.20 -3.78 -7.12
C LYS A 11 -15.23 -3.57 -6.01
N GLY A 12 -15.37 -4.55 -5.10
CA GLY A 12 -16.27 -4.43 -3.95
C GLY A 12 -15.93 -3.22 -3.05
N ILE A 13 -14.65 -2.95 -2.79
CA ILE A 13 -14.23 -1.79 -2.00
C ILE A 13 -14.63 -0.47 -2.68
N ILE A 14 -14.44 -0.38 -4.00
CA ILE A 14 -14.79 0.80 -4.79
C ILE A 14 -16.31 1.03 -4.79
N GLU A 15 -17.10 -0.02 -5.00
CA GLU A 15 -18.57 0.05 -4.99
C GLU A 15 -19.11 0.51 -3.63
N GLU A 16 -18.61 -0.04 -2.53
CA GLU A 16 -19.03 0.35 -1.18
C GLU A 16 -18.68 1.80 -0.86
N ARG A 17 -17.52 2.28 -1.33
CA ARG A 17 -17.11 3.68 -1.17
C ARG A 17 -17.90 4.65 -2.04
N ARG A 18 -18.53 4.20 -3.13
CA ARG A 18 -19.48 5.02 -3.90
C ARG A 18 -20.83 5.15 -3.21
N LYS A 19 -21.29 4.10 -2.52
CA LYS A 19 -22.56 4.10 -1.79
C LYS A 19 -22.50 4.92 -0.51
N ALA A 20 -21.36 4.87 0.19
CA ALA A 20 -21.10 5.72 1.35
C ALA A 20 -20.62 7.08 0.87
N ASP A 21 -21.40 8.15 1.11
CA ASP A 21 -21.09 9.54 0.76
C ASP A 21 -19.58 9.83 0.74
N CYS A 22 -19.02 9.96 -0.47
CA CYS A 22 -17.58 10.04 -0.76
C CYS A 22 -16.89 11.26 -0.10
N CYS A 23 -17.67 12.22 0.38
CA CYS A 23 -17.23 13.49 0.95
C CYS A 23 -16.44 13.39 2.27
N LYS A 24 -16.22 12.19 2.84
CA LYS A 24 -15.58 12.06 4.18
C LYS A 24 -14.16 11.48 4.19
N ARG A 25 -13.61 11.04 3.05
CA ARG A 25 -12.26 10.43 3.02
C ARG A 25 -11.33 11.22 2.12
N ASP A 26 -10.35 11.88 2.72
CA ASP A 26 -9.24 12.49 2.00
C ASP A 26 -8.13 11.45 1.81
N ASP A 27 -8.40 10.45 0.97
CA ASP A 27 -7.43 9.41 0.62
C ASP A 27 -7.28 9.27 -0.89
N PHE A 28 -6.18 8.62 -1.29
CA PHE A 28 -5.85 8.38 -2.70
C PHE A 28 -7.01 7.76 -3.48
N LEU A 29 -7.76 6.83 -2.90
CA LEU A 29 -8.83 6.15 -3.60
C LEU A 29 -10.02 7.10 -3.79
N ASN A 30 -10.29 8.02 -2.87
CA ASN A 30 -11.30 9.06 -3.07
C ASN A 30 -10.91 10.03 -4.20
N VAL A 31 -9.65 10.46 -4.25
CA VAL A 31 -9.12 11.29 -5.34
C VAL A 31 -9.27 10.55 -6.68
N LEU A 32 -8.87 9.28 -6.75
CA LEU A 32 -9.02 8.45 -7.94
C LEU A 32 -10.49 8.23 -8.34
N LEU A 33 -11.40 8.06 -7.38
CA LEU A 33 -12.82 7.87 -7.68
C LEU A 33 -13.48 9.16 -8.19
N SER A 34 -13.01 10.33 -7.74
CA SER A 34 -13.52 11.64 -8.15
C SER A 34 -13.15 12.09 -9.56
N THR A 35 -12.18 11.44 -10.22
CA THR A 35 -11.82 11.77 -11.61
C THR A 35 -12.81 11.15 -12.60
N ASP A 36 -13.22 11.91 -13.61
CA ASP A 36 -14.04 11.43 -14.72
C ASP A 36 -13.19 10.95 -15.92
N GLU A 37 -11.85 11.01 -15.81
CA GLU A 37 -10.93 10.67 -16.89
C GLU A 37 -10.76 9.15 -17.11
N LEU A 38 -11.15 8.34 -16.12
CA LEU A 38 -10.99 6.89 -16.13
C LEU A 38 -12.33 6.19 -15.92
N SER A 39 -12.56 5.12 -16.70
CA SER A 39 -13.65 4.18 -16.46
C SER A 39 -13.47 3.41 -15.14
N ASP A 40 -14.53 2.79 -14.65
CA ASP A 40 -14.47 2.01 -13.40
C ASP A 40 -13.50 0.81 -13.53
N GLU A 41 -13.44 0.17 -14.70
CA GLU A 41 -12.49 -0.89 -15.01
C GLU A 41 -11.04 -0.41 -15.00
N GLU A 42 -10.78 0.80 -15.53
CA GLU A 42 -9.46 1.41 -15.53
C GLU A 42 -9.04 1.82 -14.11
N LYS A 43 -9.95 2.39 -13.30
CA LYS A 43 -9.69 2.69 -11.89
C LYS A 43 -9.34 1.45 -11.09
N VAL A 44 -10.08 0.36 -11.28
CA VAL A 44 -9.78 -0.94 -10.64
C VAL A 44 -8.41 -1.45 -11.06
N SER A 45 -8.10 -1.39 -12.35
CA SER A 45 -6.82 -1.86 -12.90
C SER A 45 -5.66 -1.02 -12.35
N PHE A 46 -5.83 0.30 -12.27
CA PHE A 46 -4.84 1.21 -11.72
C PHE A 46 -4.54 0.94 -10.24
N VAL A 47 -5.58 0.70 -9.42
CA VAL A 47 -5.40 0.33 -8.02
C VAL A 47 -4.66 -1.01 -7.90
N LEU A 48 -5.02 -2.00 -8.71
CA LEU A 48 -4.36 -3.31 -8.70
C LEU A 48 -2.88 -3.20 -9.08
N ASP A 49 -2.57 -2.48 -10.15
CA ASP A 49 -1.20 -2.31 -10.63
C ASP A 49 -0.37 -1.51 -9.62
N SER A 50 -0.96 -0.48 -8.98
CA SER A 50 -0.31 0.29 -7.91
C SER A 50 0.02 -0.58 -6.69
N LEU A 51 -0.93 -1.41 -6.25
CA LEU A 51 -0.73 -2.32 -5.12
C LEU A 51 0.30 -3.41 -5.43
N LEU A 52 0.25 -3.99 -6.62
CA LEU A 52 1.18 -5.05 -7.03
C LEU A 52 2.60 -4.50 -7.19
N GLY A 53 2.77 -3.36 -7.85
CA GLY A 53 4.06 -2.71 -8.02
C GLY A 53 4.70 -2.33 -6.68
N GLY A 54 3.89 -1.80 -5.74
CA GLY A 54 4.33 -1.51 -4.37
C GLY A 54 4.72 -2.77 -3.60
N TYR A 55 3.91 -3.84 -3.70
CA TYR A 55 4.19 -5.11 -3.05
C TYR A 55 5.49 -5.73 -3.55
N GLU A 56 5.71 -5.85 -4.85
CA GLU A 56 6.89 -6.51 -5.41
C GLU A 56 8.20 -5.78 -5.03
N THR A 57 8.22 -4.46 -5.16
CA THR A 57 9.43 -3.66 -4.92
C THR A 57 9.70 -3.44 -3.44
N THR A 58 8.69 -3.02 -2.68
CA THR A 58 8.86 -2.65 -1.27
C THR A 58 9.05 -3.89 -0.40
N SER A 59 8.36 -5.01 -0.69
CA SER A 59 8.57 -6.24 0.08
C SER A 59 9.98 -6.80 -0.13
N LEU A 60 10.51 -6.73 -1.35
CA LEU A 60 11.88 -7.14 -1.63
C LEU A 60 12.88 -6.23 -0.94
N MET A 61 12.68 -4.91 -1.01
CA MET A 61 13.54 -3.94 -0.34
C MET A 61 13.55 -4.16 1.18
N ILE A 62 12.37 -4.33 1.81
CA ILE A 62 12.27 -4.65 3.24
C ILE A 62 12.97 -5.96 3.57
N SER A 63 12.79 -6.99 2.73
CA SER A 63 13.47 -8.28 2.92
C SER A 63 14.99 -8.14 2.87
N MET A 64 15.51 -7.33 1.95
CA MET A 64 16.94 -7.00 1.87
C MET A 64 17.42 -6.24 3.11
N VAL A 65 16.67 -5.23 3.56
CA VAL A 65 17.00 -4.47 4.76
C VAL A 65 17.09 -5.40 5.97
N VAL A 66 16.08 -6.25 6.19
CA VAL A 66 16.09 -7.23 7.28
C VAL A 66 17.25 -8.22 7.15
N TYR A 67 17.52 -8.70 5.93
CA TYR A 67 18.63 -9.61 5.65
C TYR A 67 19.99 -9.01 6.01
N PHE A 68 20.26 -7.77 5.57
CA PHE A 68 21.53 -7.11 5.86
C PHE A 68 21.67 -6.70 7.32
N LEU A 69 20.59 -6.22 7.96
CA LEU A 69 20.59 -5.96 9.40
C LEU A 69 20.89 -7.23 10.21
N GLY A 70 20.38 -8.38 9.79
CA GLY A 70 20.66 -9.67 10.43
C GLY A 70 22.13 -10.12 10.34
N GLN A 71 22.90 -9.61 9.38
CA GLN A 71 24.32 -9.95 9.24
C GLN A 71 25.26 -9.12 10.12
N SER A 72 24.79 -7.98 10.62
CA SER A 72 25.61 -7.02 11.38
C SER A 72 24.95 -6.68 12.71
N ALA A 73 25.50 -7.23 13.79
CA ALA A 73 25.05 -6.92 15.15
C ALA A 73 25.19 -5.42 15.48
N GLN A 74 26.18 -4.74 14.90
CA GLN A 74 26.40 -3.30 15.09
C GLN A 74 25.31 -2.47 14.40
N ASP A 75 24.94 -2.78 13.16
CA ASP A 75 23.88 -2.05 12.45
C ASP A 75 22.51 -2.26 13.08
N LEU A 76 22.27 -3.47 13.58
CA LEU A 76 21.02 -3.82 14.26
C LEU A 76 20.90 -3.09 15.62
N ASP A 77 22.00 -2.86 16.33
CA ASP A 77 22.00 -2.04 17.55
C ASP A 77 21.91 -0.54 17.25
N LEU A 78 22.51 -0.03 16.17
CA LEU A 78 22.36 1.36 15.73
C LEU A 78 20.90 1.72 15.44
N VAL A 79 20.17 0.85 14.73
CA VAL A 79 18.74 1.07 14.44
C VAL A 79 17.89 1.05 15.71
N LYS A 80 18.21 0.18 16.69
CA LYS A 80 17.50 0.17 17.98
C LYS A 80 17.71 1.47 18.77
N VAL A 81 18.96 1.94 18.85
CA VAL A 81 19.31 3.14 19.61
C VAL A 81 18.64 4.39 19.03
N HIS A 82 18.51 4.48 17.70
CA HIS A 82 17.86 5.63 17.06
C HIS A 82 16.33 5.58 17.09
N THR A 83 15.72 4.41 17.34
CA THR A 83 14.25 4.23 17.35
C THR A 83 13.65 4.37 18.75
N ILE A 84 14.45 4.21 19.81
CA ILE A 84 14.01 4.51 21.18
C ILE A 84 14.20 6.03 21.40
N PRO A 85 13.13 6.84 21.53
CA PRO A 85 13.30 8.22 21.92
C PRO A 85 13.93 8.23 23.31
N ASP A 86 15.01 8.98 23.43
CA ASP A 86 15.72 9.26 24.67
C ASP A 86 14.68 9.57 25.76
N GLN A 87 14.46 8.64 26.68
CA GLN A 87 13.66 8.93 27.87
C GLN A 87 14.54 9.77 28.78
N ALA A 88 14.43 11.09 28.61
CA ALA A 88 14.87 12.11 29.56
C ALA A 88 13.65 12.77 30.20
#